data_AF-A0A3A9AUC4-F1
#
_entry.id   AF-A0A3A9AUC4-F1
#
_cell.length_a   1.000
_cell.length_b   1.000
_cell.length_c   1.000
_cell.angle_alpha   90.00
_cell.angle_beta   90.00
_cell.angle_gamma   90.00
#
_symmetry.space_group_name_H-M   'P 1'
#
loop_
_entity.id
_entity.type
_entity.pdbx_description
1 polymer ?
#
loop_
_entity_poly.entity_id
_entity_poly.type
_entity_poly.pdbx_seq_one_letter_code
_entity_poly.pdbx_strand_id
1 'polypeptide(L)'
;MSTLRQIYNKLFATRLAVRNLQEQVNQLQASQQREMEALHRRVSESTDSLGAYIQQADNGINGNLNTKVDRVIMPLLHTIEGTLDAHDVRSEIFGWNTYRKDDETLIEAKRRFFRELPPAHGNARLIQLVTAQLLRDFDQFCQENDIAYWLEFGTLLGAVRHGGFIPWDDDVDLGMVRPEVARLEEAVAKDSRYIITHVFDRYAKCEQIRFRYTDETIPCFLDIFVFDAAQKPTRELVDELREIRHQLTDELDSDERFAFWSQTPYLDSRDSASEALKARYEKAIADTHASGLFADQDKATALIWGVENFDFLTMVKGNYAYDDVFPLIRIPFEGHLCYAPHNAEKLLAQSYGDYLAVPHDIRTHYKHIDQTLVDDEDTQEILHKALRESQA
;
A
#
# COMPACT_ATOMS: atom_id res chain seq x y z
N MET A 1 43.09 -83.43 43.81
CA MET A 1 44.02 -82.69 42.92
C MET A 1 43.62 -82.69 41.43
N SER A 2 42.95 -83.73 40.91
CA SER A 2 42.55 -83.80 39.48
C SER A 2 41.54 -82.71 39.04
N THR A 3 40.55 -82.42 39.88
CA THR A 3 39.43 -81.50 39.55
C THR A 3 39.86 -80.03 39.45
N LEU A 4 40.76 -79.57 40.32
CA LEU A 4 41.28 -78.20 40.33
C LEU A 4 42.16 -77.89 39.10
N ARG A 5 42.95 -78.86 38.62
CA ARG A 5 43.78 -78.72 37.43
C ARG A 5 42.94 -78.67 36.14
N GLN A 6 41.84 -79.43 36.08
CA GLN A 6 40.88 -79.36 34.98
C GLN A 6 40.14 -78.02 34.94
N ILE A 7 39.73 -77.49 36.10
CA ILE A 7 39.11 -76.15 36.19
C ILE A 7 40.10 -75.07 35.75
N TYR A 8 41.35 -75.11 36.22
CA TYR A 8 42.39 -74.14 35.84
C TYR A 8 42.68 -74.17 34.33
N ASN A 9 42.82 -75.34 33.73
CA ASN A 9 43.06 -75.48 32.29
C ASN A 9 41.86 -74.99 31.46
N LYS A 10 40.62 -75.26 31.90
CA LYS A 10 39.42 -74.70 31.27
C LYS A 10 39.38 -73.18 31.40
N LEU A 11 39.67 -72.63 32.58
CA LEU A 11 39.68 -71.19 32.82
C LEU A 11 40.75 -70.48 31.97
N PHE A 12 41.94 -71.07 31.83
CA PHE A 12 43.02 -70.58 30.99
C PHE A 12 42.65 -70.62 29.50
N ALA A 13 42.09 -71.74 29.03
CA ALA A 13 41.59 -71.87 27.66
C ALA A 13 40.46 -70.88 27.35
N THR A 14 39.52 -70.66 28.28
CA THR A 14 38.46 -69.66 28.14
C THR A 14 39.02 -68.24 28.11
N ARG A 15 39.99 -67.89 28.97
CA ARG A 15 40.64 -66.57 28.94
C ARG A 15 41.39 -66.33 27.63
N LEU A 16 42.08 -67.34 27.11
CA LEU A 16 42.77 -67.26 25.83
C LEU A 16 41.76 -67.10 24.66
N ALA A 17 40.65 -67.83 24.69
CA ALA A 17 39.59 -67.72 23.70
C ALA A 17 38.92 -66.33 23.72
N VAL A 18 38.64 -65.78 24.91
CA VAL A 18 38.11 -64.41 25.06
C VAL A 18 39.10 -63.37 24.53
N ARG A 19 40.40 -63.52 24.80
CA ARG A 19 41.42 -62.61 24.26
C ARG A 19 41.49 -62.65 22.73
N ASN A 20 41.46 -63.85 22.14
CA ASN A 20 41.45 -64.01 20.68
C ASN A 20 40.18 -63.42 20.04
N LEU A 21 39.02 -63.62 20.67
CA LEU A 21 37.76 -63.00 20.23
C LEU A 21 37.83 -61.48 20.31
N GLN A 22 38.40 -60.92 21.38
CA GLN A 22 38.57 -59.48 21.52
C GLN A 22 39.49 -58.90 20.43
N GLU A 23 40.59 -59.59 20.09
CA GLU A 23 41.47 -59.17 18.99
C GLU A 23 40.76 -59.25 17.64
N GLN A 24 39.95 -60.27 17.38
CA GLN A 24 39.13 -60.37 16.16
C GLN A 24 38.08 -59.25 16.07
N VAL A 25 37.39 -58.94 17.17
CA VAL A 25 36.44 -57.82 17.23
C VAL A 25 37.13 -56.49 16.94
N ASN A 26 38.30 -56.23 17.56
CA ASN A 26 39.05 -55.00 17.32
C ASN A 26 39.53 -54.90 15.86
N GLN A 27 39.94 -56.01 15.25
CA GLN A 27 40.33 -56.05 13.82
C GLN A 27 39.14 -55.78 12.90
N LEU A 28 37.98 -56.38 13.20
CA LEU A 28 36.72 -56.13 12.48
C LEU A 28 36.29 -54.67 12.59
N GLN A 29 36.31 -54.09 13.79
CA GLN A 29 36.00 -52.67 14.01
C GLN A 29 36.95 -51.75 13.24
N ALA A 30 38.26 -52.02 13.28
CA ALA A 30 39.24 -51.25 12.50
C ALA A 30 39.04 -51.40 10.98
N SER A 31 38.62 -52.57 10.51
CA SER A 31 38.28 -52.79 9.10
C SER A 31 37.03 -52.01 8.69
N GLN A 32 35.96 -52.09 9.48
CA GLN A 32 34.72 -51.35 9.25
C GLN A 32 34.95 -49.84 9.27
N GLN A 33 35.77 -49.34 10.21
CA GLN A 33 36.12 -47.93 10.29
C GLN A 33 36.83 -47.46 9.00
N ARG A 34 37.81 -48.24 8.50
CA ARG A 34 38.51 -47.92 7.24
C ARG A 34 37.60 -47.96 6.02
N GLU A 35 36.67 -48.92 5.97
CA GLU A 35 35.67 -49.00 4.90
C GLU A 35 34.71 -47.80 4.94
N MET A 36 34.25 -47.40 6.14
CA MET A 36 33.42 -46.21 6.32
C MET A 36 34.16 -44.93 5.93
N GLU A 37 35.44 -44.78 6.30
CA GLU A 37 36.26 -43.63 5.89
C GLU A 37 36.52 -43.60 4.37
N ALA A 38 36.69 -44.77 3.74
CA ALA A 38 36.80 -44.87 2.29
C ALA A 38 35.47 -44.52 1.60
N LEU A 39 34.34 -44.97 2.16
CA LEU A 39 33.01 -44.64 1.65
C LEU A 39 32.71 -43.15 1.78
N HIS A 40 32.98 -42.55 2.95
CA HIS A 40 32.82 -41.11 3.17
C HIS A 40 33.65 -40.28 2.19
N ARG A 41 34.92 -40.67 1.95
CA ARG A 41 35.75 -40.00 0.94
C ARG A 41 35.14 -40.07 -0.45
N ARG A 42 34.70 -41.25 -0.89
CA ARG A 42 34.05 -41.43 -2.20
C ARG A 42 32.76 -40.63 -2.35
N VAL A 43 31.95 -40.56 -1.28
CA VAL A 43 30.72 -39.75 -1.27
C VAL A 43 31.07 -38.27 -1.34
N SER A 44 32.07 -37.80 -0.58
CA SER A 44 32.55 -36.42 -0.63
C SER A 44 33.03 -36.04 -2.04
N GLU A 45 33.93 -36.83 -2.63
CA GLU A 45 34.45 -36.61 -3.98
C GLU A 45 33.34 -36.59 -5.04
N SER A 46 32.35 -37.48 -4.93
CA SER A 46 31.20 -37.49 -5.83
C SER A 46 30.31 -36.27 -5.65
N THR A 47 30.16 -35.77 -4.42
CA THR A 47 29.36 -34.57 -4.12
C THR A 47 30.05 -33.32 -4.67
N ASP A 48 31.38 -33.21 -4.49
CA ASP A 48 32.18 -32.12 -5.02
C ASP A 48 32.14 -32.11 -6.56
N SER A 49 32.23 -33.28 -7.19
CA SER A 49 32.13 -33.40 -8.65
C SER A 49 30.74 -33.00 -9.16
N LEU A 50 29.66 -33.44 -8.50
CA LEU A 50 28.29 -33.01 -8.83
C LEU A 50 28.14 -31.49 -8.67
N GLY A 51 28.68 -30.92 -7.59
CA GLY A 51 28.69 -29.48 -7.36
C GLY A 51 29.38 -28.72 -8.49
N ALA A 52 30.55 -29.19 -8.95
CA ALA A 52 31.26 -28.60 -10.07
C ALA A 52 30.48 -28.68 -11.39
N TYR A 53 29.82 -29.81 -11.68
CA TYR A 53 28.94 -29.95 -12.85
C TYR A 53 27.74 -29.00 -12.79
N ILE A 54 27.10 -28.87 -11.62
CA ILE A 54 25.99 -27.93 -11.41
C ILE A 54 26.46 -26.50 -11.64
N GLN A 55 27.60 -26.10 -11.09
CA GLN A 55 28.16 -24.76 -11.28
C GLN A 55 28.53 -24.49 -12.75
N GLN A 56 29.08 -25.48 -13.46
CA GLN A 56 29.38 -25.36 -14.88
C GLN A 56 28.09 -25.23 -15.71
N ALA A 57 27.05 -26.01 -15.39
CA ALA A 57 25.75 -25.91 -16.03
C ALA A 57 25.08 -24.56 -15.75
N ASP A 58 25.17 -24.05 -14.52
CA ASP A 58 24.68 -22.72 -14.11
C ASP A 58 25.38 -21.61 -14.90
N ASN A 59 26.71 -21.61 -14.91
CA ASN A 59 27.50 -20.65 -15.70
C ASN A 59 27.19 -20.72 -17.21
N GLY A 60 26.99 -21.93 -17.75
CA GLY A 60 26.70 -22.14 -19.16
C GLY A 60 25.27 -21.76 -19.56
N ILE A 61 24.27 -22.15 -18.79
CA ILE A 61 22.86 -21.91 -19.10
C ILE A 61 22.46 -20.51 -18.63
N ASN A 62 22.60 -20.22 -17.34
CA ASN A 62 22.17 -18.95 -16.76
C ASN A 62 23.07 -17.80 -17.19
N GLY A 63 24.38 -18.01 -17.35
CA GLY A 63 25.28 -16.99 -17.92
C GLY A 63 24.91 -16.60 -19.36
N ASN A 64 24.53 -17.58 -20.20
CA ASN A 64 24.08 -17.30 -21.57
C ASN A 64 22.68 -16.65 -21.61
N LEU A 65 21.77 -17.08 -20.72
CA LEU A 65 20.45 -16.45 -20.58
C LEU A 65 20.59 -14.99 -20.15
N ASN A 66 21.34 -14.71 -19.09
CA ASN A 66 21.63 -13.35 -18.62
C ASN A 66 22.26 -12.52 -19.73
N THR A 67 23.25 -13.06 -20.44
CA THR A 67 23.88 -12.35 -21.57
C THR A 67 22.87 -12.01 -22.68
N LYS A 68 21.98 -12.94 -23.04
CA LYS A 68 20.92 -12.67 -24.04
C LYS A 68 19.91 -11.65 -23.54
N VAL A 69 19.53 -11.72 -22.26
CA VAL A 69 18.64 -10.72 -21.64
C VAL A 69 19.30 -9.35 -21.71
N ASP A 70 20.51 -9.21 -21.19
CA ASP A 70 21.19 -7.92 -21.04
C ASP A 70 21.63 -7.30 -22.37
N ARG A 71 22.09 -8.12 -23.32
CA ARG A 71 22.67 -7.61 -24.59
C ARG A 71 21.71 -7.60 -25.75
N VAL A 72 20.58 -8.31 -25.67
CA VAL A 72 19.63 -8.42 -26.79
C VAL A 72 18.24 -7.98 -26.36
N ILE A 73 17.68 -8.60 -25.31
CA ILE A 73 16.29 -8.34 -24.91
C ILE A 73 16.15 -6.94 -24.30
N MET A 74 16.98 -6.58 -23.32
CA MET A 74 16.91 -5.28 -22.66
C MET A 74 17.09 -4.13 -23.64
N PRO A 75 18.11 -4.08 -24.53
CA PRO A 75 18.22 -3.01 -25.51
C PRO A 75 17.04 -2.95 -26.49
N LEU A 76 16.49 -4.10 -26.88
CA LEU A 76 15.30 -4.17 -27.72
C LEU A 76 14.06 -3.61 -26.98
N LEU A 77 13.87 -3.95 -25.71
CA LEU A 77 12.79 -3.43 -24.87
C LEU A 77 12.89 -1.91 -24.74
N HIS A 78 14.07 -1.35 -24.43
CA HIS A 78 14.27 0.10 -24.38
C HIS A 78 14.00 0.78 -25.74
N THR A 79 14.33 0.11 -26.85
CA THR A 79 14.03 0.61 -28.21
C THR A 79 12.53 0.63 -28.47
N ILE A 80 11.82 -0.43 -28.07
CA ILE A 80 10.36 -0.53 -28.18
C ILE A 80 9.70 0.56 -27.32
N GLU A 81 10.12 0.69 -26.06
CA GLU A 81 9.65 1.72 -25.12
C GLU A 81 9.80 3.12 -25.72
N GLY A 82 11.02 3.50 -26.15
CA GLY A 82 11.24 4.81 -26.78
C GLY A 82 10.46 5.01 -28.10
N THR A 83 10.18 3.95 -28.85
CA THR A 83 9.35 4.02 -30.06
C THR A 83 7.87 4.25 -29.72
N LEU A 84 7.37 3.59 -28.67
CA LEU A 84 6.03 3.76 -28.15
C LEU A 84 5.84 5.17 -27.57
N ASP A 85 6.76 5.64 -26.73
CA ASP A 85 6.73 7.00 -26.18
C ASP A 85 6.68 8.05 -27.30
N ALA A 86 7.54 7.89 -28.32
CA ALA A 86 7.54 8.79 -29.46
C ALA A 86 6.26 8.70 -30.30
N HIS A 87 5.65 7.51 -30.39
CA HIS A 87 4.36 7.32 -31.05
C HIS A 87 3.23 8.00 -30.27
N ASP A 88 3.24 7.88 -28.95
CA ASP A 88 2.20 8.43 -28.07
C ASP A 88 2.26 9.94 -28.06
N VAL A 89 3.45 10.53 -27.89
CA VAL A 89 3.64 12.00 -28.01
C VAL A 89 3.17 12.52 -29.37
N ARG A 90 3.49 11.82 -30.47
CA ARG A 90 2.99 12.21 -31.80
C ARG A 90 1.46 12.12 -31.84
N SER A 91 0.89 11.01 -31.38
CA SER A 91 -0.55 10.77 -31.39
C SER A 91 -1.31 11.81 -30.56
N GLU A 92 -0.78 12.21 -29.41
CA GLU A 92 -1.33 13.28 -28.60
C GLU A 92 -1.27 14.63 -29.32
N ILE A 93 -0.13 15.00 -29.91
CA ILE A 93 0.00 16.25 -30.67
C ILE A 93 -1.03 16.29 -31.81
N PHE A 94 -1.17 15.21 -32.57
CA PHE A 94 -2.16 15.14 -33.64
C PHE A 94 -3.59 15.16 -33.10
N GLY A 95 -3.88 14.38 -32.05
CA GLY A 95 -5.20 14.27 -31.44
C GLY A 95 -5.67 15.60 -30.88
N TRP A 96 -4.85 16.27 -30.07
CA TRP A 96 -5.18 17.56 -29.50
C TRP A 96 -5.32 18.66 -30.55
N ASN A 97 -4.45 18.71 -31.55
CA ASN A 97 -4.57 19.69 -32.65
C ASN A 97 -5.83 19.46 -33.50
N THR A 98 -6.32 18.22 -33.59
CA THR A 98 -7.54 17.89 -34.33
C THR A 98 -8.80 18.16 -33.50
N TYR A 99 -8.77 17.89 -32.19
CA TYR A 99 -9.91 18.08 -31.31
C TYR A 99 -10.13 19.55 -30.89
N ARG A 100 -9.05 20.32 -30.76
CA ARG A 100 -9.07 21.73 -30.38
C ARG A 100 -9.77 22.58 -31.46
N LYS A 101 -10.68 23.44 -31.03
CA LYS A 101 -11.34 24.46 -31.88
C LYS A 101 -10.42 25.65 -32.13
N ASP A 102 -10.68 26.39 -33.20
CA ASP A 102 -9.84 27.55 -33.58
C ASP A 102 -9.84 28.67 -32.53
N ASP A 103 -10.93 28.81 -31.78
CA ASP A 103 -11.16 29.86 -30.78
C ASP A 103 -10.78 29.47 -29.34
N GLU A 104 -10.25 28.26 -29.11
CA GLU A 104 -9.86 27.78 -27.78
C GLU A 104 -8.36 27.46 -27.68
N THR A 105 -7.79 27.66 -26.50
CA THR A 105 -6.45 27.22 -26.13
C THR A 105 -6.39 25.69 -25.95
N LEU A 106 -5.18 25.13 -25.95
CA LEU A 106 -5.00 23.69 -25.69
C LEU A 106 -5.53 23.28 -24.30
N ILE A 107 -5.36 24.13 -23.29
CA ILE A 107 -5.85 23.87 -21.93
C ILE A 107 -7.37 23.83 -21.90
N GLU A 108 -8.04 24.77 -22.58
CA GLU A 108 -9.50 24.80 -22.70
C GLU A 108 -10.03 23.57 -23.45
N ALA A 109 -9.37 23.16 -24.53
CA ALA A 109 -9.71 21.93 -25.25
C ALA A 109 -9.57 20.69 -24.36
N LYS A 110 -8.46 20.55 -23.63
CA LYS A 110 -8.26 19.43 -22.69
C LYS A 110 -9.35 19.42 -21.60
N ARG A 111 -9.66 20.57 -20.99
CA ARG A 111 -10.75 20.68 -20.00
C ARG A 111 -12.10 20.31 -20.59
N ARG A 112 -12.40 20.77 -21.81
CA ARG A 112 -13.63 20.42 -22.52
C ARG A 112 -13.72 18.91 -22.77
N PHE A 113 -12.62 18.30 -23.22
CA PHE A 113 -12.54 16.85 -23.44
C PHE A 113 -12.93 16.05 -22.19
N PHE A 114 -12.28 16.34 -21.05
CA PHE A 114 -12.58 15.59 -19.82
C PHE A 114 -13.98 15.85 -19.28
N ARG A 115 -14.52 17.07 -19.43
CA ARG A 115 -15.91 17.37 -19.05
C ARG A 115 -16.95 16.70 -19.94
N GLU A 116 -16.60 16.42 -21.19
CA GLU A 116 -17.47 15.75 -22.17
C GLU A 116 -17.36 14.22 -22.09
N LEU A 117 -16.39 13.67 -21.34
CA LEU A 117 -16.31 12.23 -21.14
C LEU A 117 -17.59 11.72 -20.48
N PRO A 118 -18.15 10.59 -20.97
CA PRO A 118 -19.31 10.02 -20.33
C PRO A 118 -18.95 9.61 -18.90
N PRO A 119 -19.87 9.77 -17.94
CA PRO A 119 -19.69 9.21 -16.61
C PRO A 119 -19.60 7.69 -16.69
N ALA A 120 -19.24 7.04 -15.58
CA ALA A 120 -19.33 5.59 -15.46
C ALA A 120 -20.73 5.09 -15.82
N HIS A 121 -20.85 3.78 -16.04
CA HIS A 121 -22.12 3.11 -16.32
C HIS A 121 -22.34 1.93 -15.37
N GLY A 122 -23.59 1.48 -15.25
CA GLY A 122 -23.96 0.32 -14.43
C GLY A 122 -23.56 0.48 -12.96
N ASN A 123 -23.09 -0.61 -12.37
CA ASN A 123 -22.71 -0.72 -10.95
C ASN A 123 -21.68 0.32 -10.51
N ALA A 124 -20.67 0.59 -11.34
CA ALA A 124 -19.66 1.62 -11.04
C ALA A 124 -20.30 3.01 -10.87
N ARG A 125 -21.27 3.37 -11.72
CA ARG A 125 -21.97 4.66 -11.59
C ARG A 125 -22.89 4.71 -10.38
N LEU A 126 -23.53 3.58 -10.06
CA LEU A 126 -24.38 3.47 -8.88
C LEU A 126 -23.58 3.78 -7.61
N ILE A 127 -22.39 3.18 -7.47
CA ILE A 127 -21.46 3.49 -6.38
C ILE A 127 -21.11 4.98 -6.37
N GLN A 128 -20.62 5.52 -7.51
CA GLN A 128 -20.22 6.92 -7.58
C GLN A 128 -21.32 7.86 -7.11
N LEU A 129 -22.57 7.62 -7.50
CA LEU A 129 -23.69 8.45 -7.08
C LEU A 129 -24.00 8.34 -5.58
N VAL A 130 -23.90 7.13 -5.00
CA VAL A 130 -24.12 6.94 -3.56
C VAL A 130 -22.96 7.54 -2.75
N THR A 131 -21.72 7.37 -3.19
CA THR A 131 -20.55 8.01 -2.59
C THR A 131 -20.62 9.54 -2.70
N ALA A 132 -21.08 10.09 -3.83
CA ALA A 132 -21.33 11.54 -3.98
C ALA A 132 -22.40 12.03 -2.98
N GLN A 133 -23.44 11.24 -2.74
CA GLN A 133 -24.46 11.57 -1.75
C GLN A 133 -23.87 11.55 -0.33
N LEU A 134 -23.03 10.57 0.00
CA LEU A 134 -22.33 10.52 1.28
C LEU A 134 -21.39 11.73 1.45
N LEU A 135 -20.69 12.16 0.39
CA LEU A 135 -19.86 13.36 0.41
C LEU A 135 -20.70 14.64 0.62
N ARG A 136 -21.87 14.75 0.00
CA ARG A 136 -22.80 15.87 0.23
C ARG A 136 -23.26 15.89 1.70
N ASP A 137 -23.61 14.74 2.24
CA ASP A 137 -24.04 14.60 3.64
C ASP A 137 -22.90 14.98 4.61
N PHE A 138 -21.68 14.50 4.32
CA PHE A 138 -20.47 14.85 5.05
C PHE A 138 -20.16 16.35 4.99
N ASP A 139 -20.28 16.98 3.83
CA ASP A 139 -20.09 18.42 3.65
C ASP A 139 -21.08 19.23 4.49
N GLN A 140 -22.35 18.84 4.49
CA GLN A 140 -23.37 19.47 5.33
C GLN A 140 -23.05 19.27 6.82
N PHE A 141 -22.70 18.06 7.23
CA PHE A 141 -22.32 17.74 8.60
C PHE A 141 -21.13 18.58 9.07
N CYS A 142 -20.10 18.72 8.25
CA CYS A 142 -18.92 19.52 8.55
C CYS A 142 -19.27 21.01 8.68
N GLN A 143 -20.11 21.55 7.80
CA GLN A 143 -20.59 22.94 7.90
C GLN A 143 -21.37 23.20 9.19
N GLU A 144 -22.24 22.29 9.59
CA GLU A 144 -23.04 22.39 10.82
C GLU A 144 -22.17 22.37 12.09
N ASN A 145 -21.00 21.73 12.03
CA ASN A 145 -20.06 21.59 13.15
C ASN A 145 -18.82 22.50 13.06
N ASP A 146 -18.76 23.37 12.05
CA ASP A 146 -17.62 24.26 11.76
C ASP A 146 -16.29 23.49 11.61
N ILE A 147 -16.34 22.35 10.90
CA ILE A 147 -15.21 21.45 10.68
C ILE A 147 -14.65 21.68 9.27
N ALA A 148 -13.35 21.93 9.18
CA ALA A 148 -12.68 22.19 7.91
C ALA A 148 -12.13 20.91 7.27
N TYR A 149 -12.40 20.73 5.98
CA TYR A 149 -11.87 19.66 5.14
C TYR A 149 -11.64 20.20 3.72
N TRP A 150 -10.95 19.44 2.87
CA TRP A 150 -10.89 19.73 1.44
C TRP A 150 -10.88 18.45 0.58
N LEU A 151 -11.32 18.54 -0.68
CA LEU A 151 -11.15 17.46 -1.65
C LEU A 151 -9.66 17.26 -1.96
N GLU A 152 -9.21 16.01 -1.99
CA GLU A 152 -7.82 15.63 -2.24
C GLU A 152 -7.71 14.66 -3.45
N PHE A 153 -6.49 14.44 -3.96
CA PHE A 153 -6.16 13.42 -4.98
C PHE A 153 -7.13 13.28 -6.15
N GLY A 154 -7.64 12.06 -6.40
CA GLY A 154 -8.48 11.71 -7.53
C GLY A 154 -9.79 12.48 -7.50
N THR A 155 -10.29 12.75 -6.30
CA THR A 155 -11.50 13.52 -6.05
C THR A 155 -11.33 14.99 -6.41
N LEU A 156 -10.24 15.65 -5.97
CA LEU A 156 -9.92 17.03 -6.34
C LEU A 156 -9.70 17.15 -7.85
N LEU A 157 -8.99 16.18 -8.43
CA LEU A 157 -8.75 16.11 -9.86
C LEU A 157 -10.07 15.96 -10.62
N GLY A 158 -10.97 15.09 -10.16
CA GLY A 158 -12.32 14.91 -10.67
C GLY A 158 -13.12 16.22 -10.65
N ALA A 159 -13.14 16.92 -9.51
CA ALA A 159 -13.83 18.20 -9.37
C ALA A 159 -13.33 19.26 -10.36
N VAL A 160 -12.00 19.43 -10.48
CA VAL A 160 -11.39 20.43 -11.36
C VAL A 160 -11.51 20.06 -12.85
N ARG A 161 -11.31 18.78 -13.17
CA ARG A 161 -11.14 18.29 -14.54
C ARG A 161 -12.42 17.79 -15.19
N HIS A 162 -13.24 17.03 -14.45
CA HIS A 162 -14.48 16.40 -14.93
C HIS A 162 -15.75 17.08 -14.41
N GLY A 163 -15.67 17.81 -13.29
CA GLY A 163 -16.84 18.35 -12.58
C GLY A 163 -17.56 17.32 -11.70
N GLY A 164 -16.91 16.20 -11.39
CA GLY A 164 -17.45 15.06 -10.67
C GLY A 164 -16.44 13.92 -10.67
N PHE A 165 -16.90 12.68 -10.55
CA PHE A 165 -16.01 11.53 -10.57
C PHE A 165 -15.21 11.42 -11.88
N ILE A 166 -13.98 10.96 -11.77
CA ILE A 166 -13.25 10.40 -12.90
C ILE A 166 -13.97 9.08 -13.28
N PRO A 167 -14.28 8.80 -14.57
CA PRO A 167 -15.19 7.70 -14.92
C PRO A 167 -14.78 6.28 -14.49
N TRP A 168 -13.49 6.06 -14.23
CA TRP A 168 -12.96 4.75 -13.81
C TRP A 168 -12.63 4.67 -12.32
N ASP A 169 -12.81 5.77 -11.59
CA ASP A 169 -12.53 5.95 -10.17
C ASP A 169 -13.76 5.64 -9.31
N ASP A 170 -13.58 5.19 -8.07
CA ASP A 170 -14.67 4.67 -7.23
C ASP A 170 -14.67 5.12 -5.75
N ASP A 171 -13.68 5.90 -5.31
CA ASP A 171 -13.54 6.40 -3.94
C ASP A 171 -13.58 7.94 -3.87
N VAL A 172 -13.63 8.45 -2.63
CA VAL A 172 -13.56 9.88 -2.33
C VAL A 172 -12.46 10.13 -1.31
N ASP A 173 -11.50 10.96 -1.70
CA ASP A 173 -10.37 11.38 -0.88
C ASP A 173 -10.59 12.78 -0.29
N LEU A 174 -10.42 12.88 1.03
CA LEU A 174 -10.56 14.13 1.77
C LEU A 174 -9.29 14.41 2.57
N GLY A 175 -8.79 15.64 2.50
CA GLY A 175 -7.73 16.12 3.38
C GLY A 175 -8.31 16.83 4.59
N MET A 176 -7.76 16.56 5.77
CA MET A 176 -8.10 17.24 7.02
C MET A 176 -6.86 17.45 7.87
N VAL A 177 -6.77 18.60 8.54
CA VAL A 177 -5.72 18.78 9.55
C VAL A 177 -6.06 17.97 10.81
N ARG A 178 -5.08 17.38 11.48
CA ARG A 178 -5.27 16.45 12.62
C ARG A 178 -6.23 16.97 13.71
N PRO A 179 -6.19 18.26 14.13
CA PRO A 179 -7.18 18.77 15.08
C PRO A 179 -8.62 18.72 14.56
N GLU A 180 -8.84 18.90 13.26
CA GLU A 180 -10.17 18.81 12.64
C GLU A 180 -10.65 17.36 12.54
N VAL A 181 -9.75 16.38 12.37
CA VAL A 181 -10.09 14.95 12.45
C VAL A 181 -10.60 14.60 13.85
N ALA A 182 -9.91 15.06 14.90
CA ALA A 182 -10.37 14.85 16.28
C ALA A 182 -11.74 15.49 16.54
N ARG A 183 -11.98 16.71 16.03
CA ARG A 183 -13.29 17.37 16.11
C ARG A 183 -14.38 16.59 15.37
N LEU A 184 -14.05 16.02 14.21
CA LEU A 184 -14.97 15.17 13.44
C LEU A 184 -15.35 13.92 14.22
N GLU A 185 -14.39 13.19 14.77
CA GLU A 185 -14.65 12.00 15.59
C GLU A 185 -15.55 12.31 16.79
N GLU A 186 -15.28 13.41 17.50
CA GLU A 186 -16.09 13.85 18.64
C GLU A 186 -17.52 14.24 18.26
N ALA A 187 -17.71 14.83 17.08
CA ALA A 187 -19.02 15.22 16.56
C ALA A 187 -19.80 13.98 16.10
N VAL A 188 -19.15 13.10 15.33
CA VAL A 188 -19.76 11.86 14.80
C VAL A 188 -20.14 10.91 15.92
N ALA A 189 -19.37 10.83 17.01
CA ALA A 189 -19.72 10.01 18.19
C ALA A 189 -21.07 10.38 18.83
N LYS A 190 -21.64 11.55 18.50
CA LYS A 190 -22.93 12.05 18.99
C LYS A 190 -24.05 11.93 17.94
N ASP A 191 -23.74 11.47 16.73
CA ASP A 191 -24.69 11.31 15.62
C ASP A 191 -24.94 9.81 15.37
N SER A 192 -26.20 9.42 15.19
CA SER A 192 -26.54 8.02 14.95
C SER A 192 -26.44 7.60 13.48
N ARG A 193 -26.33 8.56 12.55
CA ARG A 193 -26.38 8.33 11.10
C ARG A 193 -25.03 7.90 10.54
N TYR A 194 -23.95 8.33 11.17
CA TYR A 194 -22.59 8.18 10.65
C TYR A 194 -21.67 7.51 11.67
N ILE A 195 -20.59 6.92 11.17
CA ILE A 195 -19.53 6.35 11.98
C ILE A 195 -18.16 6.64 11.33
N ILE A 196 -17.16 6.90 12.17
CA ILE A 196 -15.75 6.87 11.78
C ILE A 196 -15.18 5.50 12.09
N THR A 197 -14.55 4.87 11.10
CA THR A 197 -13.84 3.59 11.28
C THR A 197 -12.36 3.77 10.96
N HIS A 198 -11.51 3.23 11.82
CA HIS A 198 -10.07 3.13 11.57
C HIS A 198 -9.76 1.70 11.13
N VAL A 199 -9.09 1.56 9.99
CA VAL A 199 -8.71 0.26 9.40
C VAL A 199 -7.20 0.23 9.21
N PHE A 200 -6.53 -0.74 9.84
CA PHE A 200 -5.10 -0.94 9.70
C PHE A 200 -4.80 -1.82 8.47
N ASP A 201 -4.09 -1.24 7.50
CA ASP A 201 -3.72 -1.88 6.24
C ASP A 201 -2.30 -2.47 6.30
N ARG A 202 -2.20 -3.80 6.13
CA ARG A 202 -0.95 -4.56 6.17
C ARG A 202 -0.04 -4.29 4.96
N TYR A 203 -0.62 -4.05 3.80
CA TYR A 203 0.11 -3.89 2.55
C TYR A 203 0.68 -2.48 2.44
N ALA A 204 -0.15 -1.47 2.66
CA ALA A 204 0.25 -0.07 2.64
C ALA A 204 0.91 0.40 3.94
N LYS A 205 0.82 -0.43 5.00
CA LYS A 205 1.35 -0.16 6.34
C LYS A 205 0.78 1.13 6.92
N CYS A 206 -0.49 1.41 6.69
CA CYS A 206 -1.13 2.64 7.12
C CYS A 206 -2.34 2.38 8.02
N GLU A 207 -2.82 3.46 8.62
CA GLU A 207 -4.13 3.56 9.26
C GLU A 207 -5.05 4.36 8.33
N GLN A 208 -6.12 3.73 7.85
CA GLN A 208 -7.12 4.35 7.00
C GLN A 208 -8.27 4.84 7.87
N ILE A 209 -8.53 6.15 7.85
CA ILE A 209 -9.67 6.76 8.54
C ILE A 209 -10.79 6.93 7.54
N ARG A 210 -11.95 6.34 7.83
CA ARG A 210 -13.10 6.31 6.91
C ARG A 210 -14.35 6.87 7.55
N PHE A 211 -15.01 7.79 6.85
CA PHE A 211 -16.37 8.24 7.19
C PHE A 211 -17.39 7.44 6.39
N ARG A 212 -18.40 6.89 7.06
CA ARG A 212 -19.44 6.07 6.41
C ARG A 212 -20.78 6.17 7.13
N TYR A 213 -21.83 5.68 6.49
CA TYR A 213 -23.12 5.47 7.15
C TYR A 213 -23.02 4.39 8.24
N THR A 214 -23.80 4.52 9.31
CA THR A 214 -23.96 3.47 10.33
C THR A 214 -24.58 2.19 9.75
N ASP A 215 -25.39 2.33 8.70
CA ASP A 215 -25.93 1.20 7.94
C ASP A 215 -24.82 0.50 7.16
N GLU A 216 -24.34 -0.62 7.69
CA GLU A 216 -23.23 -1.36 7.11
C GLU A 216 -23.59 -2.03 5.76
N THR A 217 -24.87 -2.04 5.37
CA THR A 217 -25.31 -2.55 4.06
C THR A 217 -25.00 -1.59 2.91
N ILE A 218 -24.64 -0.34 3.22
CA ILE A 218 -24.12 0.62 2.24
C ILE A 218 -22.59 0.57 2.31
N PRO A 219 -21.89 -0.04 1.34
CA PRO A 219 -20.45 -0.23 1.39
C PRO A 219 -19.64 1.05 1.08
N CYS A 220 -20.29 2.16 0.74
CA CYS A 220 -19.62 3.43 0.43
C CYS A 220 -19.00 4.07 1.68
N PHE A 221 -17.79 4.61 1.51
CA PHE A 221 -17.07 5.37 2.52
C PHE A 221 -16.33 6.54 1.86
N LEU A 222 -15.89 7.50 2.69
CA LEU A 222 -14.99 8.59 2.30
C LEU A 222 -13.68 8.39 3.06
N ASP A 223 -12.55 8.41 2.34
CA ASP A 223 -11.22 8.31 2.93
C ASP A 223 -10.76 9.68 3.44
N ILE A 224 -10.23 9.70 4.66
CA ILE A 224 -9.73 10.90 5.33
C ILE A 224 -8.22 10.78 5.51
N PHE A 225 -7.50 11.63 4.79
CA PHE A 225 -6.06 11.79 4.88
C PHE A 225 -5.72 12.83 5.95
N VAL A 226 -4.91 12.41 6.92
CA VAL A 226 -4.51 13.28 8.03
C VAL A 226 -3.32 14.12 7.63
N PHE A 227 -3.43 15.44 7.85
CA PHE A 227 -2.34 16.38 7.70
C PHE A 227 -1.98 17.01 9.05
N ASP A 228 -0.70 17.14 9.31
CA ASP A 228 -0.18 17.89 10.44
C ASP A 228 0.27 19.28 10.00
N ALA A 229 -0.04 20.26 10.86
CA ALA A 229 0.46 21.63 10.71
C ALA A 229 1.96 21.67 10.99
N ALA A 230 2.72 22.27 10.09
CA ALA A 230 4.18 22.31 10.20
C ALA A 230 4.75 23.68 9.80
N GLN A 231 5.98 23.94 10.24
CA GLN A 231 6.81 24.94 9.57
C GLN A 231 7.30 24.39 8.23
N LYS A 232 7.73 25.26 7.32
CA LYS A 232 8.20 24.86 5.99
C LYS A 232 9.22 23.71 6.14
N PRO A 233 8.93 22.50 5.61
CA PRO A 233 9.79 21.35 5.85
C PRO A 233 11.17 21.60 5.25
N THR A 234 12.21 21.40 6.07
CA THR A 234 13.58 21.28 5.57
C THR A 234 13.81 19.87 5.05
N ARG A 235 14.86 19.68 4.25
CA ARG A 235 15.21 18.35 3.73
C ARG A 235 15.52 17.38 4.88
N GLU A 236 16.21 17.88 5.90
CA GLU A 236 16.60 17.11 7.08
C GLU A 236 15.37 16.62 7.86
N LEU A 237 14.33 17.45 7.99
CA LEU A 237 13.08 17.11 8.66
C LEU A 237 12.26 16.07 7.88
N VAL A 238 12.27 16.20 6.56
CA VAL A 238 11.70 15.23 5.62
C VAL A 238 12.37 13.86 5.76
N ASP A 239 13.70 13.84 5.89
CA ASP A 239 14.47 12.61 6.09
C ASP A 239 14.17 12.00 7.49
N GLU A 240 13.91 12.82 8.51
CA GLU A 240 13.49 12.34 9.85
C GLU A 240 12.10 11.69 9.85
N LEU A 241 11.11 12.29 9.17
CA LEU A 241 9.78 11.68 9.04
C LEU A 241 9.85 10.31 8.34
N ARG A 242 10.67 10.22 7.27
CA ARG A 242 10.95 8.95 6.59
C ARG A 242 11.58 7.93 7.52
N GLU A 243 12.52 8.35 8.35
CA GLU A 243 13.18 7.46 9.30
C GLU A 243 12.19 6.91 10.34
N ILE A 244 11.34 7.75 10.91
CA ILE A 244 10.29 7.30 11.85
C ILE A 244 9.32 6.34 11.15
N ARG A 245 8.98 6.61 9.89
CA ARG A 245 8.10 5.76 9.08
C ARG A 245 8.72 4.39 8.76
N HIS A 246 10.00 4.36 8.40
CA HIS A 246 10.75 3.13 8.18
C HIS A 246 10.83 2.32 9.47
N GLN A 247 11.14 2.96 10.60
CA GLN A 247 11.16 2.32 11.91
C GLN A 247 9.80 1.69 12.25
N LEU A 248 8.70 2.43 12.08
CA LEU A 248 7.36 1.89 12.27
C LEU A 248 7.14 0.65 11.39
N THR A 249 7.49 0.71 10.12
CA THR A 249 7.28 -0.39 9.16
C THR A 249 8.10 -1.63 9.53
N ASP A 250 9.39 -1.45 9.83
CA ASP A 250 10.32 -2.51 10.23
C ASP A 250 9.87 -3.18 11.53
N GLU A 251 9.39 -2.40 12.49
CA GLU A 251 8.84 -2.91 13.75
C GLU A 251 7.55 -3.70 13.51
N LEU A 252 6.67 -3.24 12.61
CA LEU A 252 5.45 -3.95 12.24
C LEU A 252 5.73 -5.26 11.49
N ASP A 253 6.87 -5.39 10.79
CA ASP A 253 7.24 -6.59 10.05
C ASP A 253 8.07 -7.59 10.85
N SER A 254 8.90 -7.12 11.78
CA SER A 254 9.81 -7.96 12.57
C SER A 254 9.20 -8.48 13.89
N ASP A 255 8.15 -7.84 14.40
CA ASP A 255 7.52 -8.23 15.66
C ASP A 255 6.54 -9.39 15.46
N GLU A 256 6.87 -10.55 16.04
CA GLU A 256 6.06 -11.77 15.97
C GLU A 256 4.62 -11.58 16.48
N ARG A 257 4.37 -10.56 17.34
CA ARG A 257 3.01 -10.23 17.80
C ARG A 257 2.08 -9.83 16.65
N PHE A 258 2.61 -9.37 15.53
CA PHE A 258 1.83 -8.98 14.34
C PHE A 258 1.78 -10.05 13.25
N ALA A 259 2.28 -11.27 13.51
CA ALA A 259 2.25 -12.36 12.52
C ALA A 259 0.83 -12.70 12.04
N PHE A 260 -0.18 -12.52 12.91
CA PHE A 260 -1.60 -12.73 12.58
C PHE A 260 -2.08 -11.81 11.44
N TRP A 261 -1.49 -10.61 11.30
CA TRP A 261 -1.96 -9.58 10.37
C TRP A 261 -1.83 -10.01 8.91
N SER A 262 -0.97 -10.99 8.61
CA SER A 262 -0.88 -11.63 7.29
C SER A 262 -2.18 -12.34 6.85
N GLN A 263 -3.00 -12.79 7.80
CA GLN A 263 -4.26 -13.49 7.52
C GLN A 263 -5.47 -12.54 7.49
N THR A 264 -5.31 -11.33 8.02
CA THR A 264 -6.37 -10.33 8.13
C THR A 264 -5.80 -8.97 7.71
N PRO A 265 -5.45 -8.79 6.43
CA PRO A 265 -4.62 -7.66 5.99
C PRO A 265 -5.28 -6.29 6.19
N TYR A 266 -6.60 -6.23 6.30
CA TYR A 266 -7.35 -5.03 6.65
C TYR A 266 -8.03 -5.29 7.99
N LEU A 267 -7.52 -4.69 9.07
CA LEU A 267 -8.00 -4.93 10.42
C LEU A 267 -8.74 -3.71 10.96
N ASP A 268 -10.03 -3.86 11.24
CA ASP A 268 -10.85 -2.82 11.87
C ASP A 268 -10.42 -2.58 13.32
N SER A 269 -10.31 -1.32 13.72
CA SER A 269 -9.96 -0.89 15.09
C SER A 269 -10.92 -1.36 16.19
N ARG A 270 -12.13 -1.80 15.84
CA ARG A 270 -13.09 -2.42 16.77
C ARG A 270 -12.70 -3.85 17.14
N ASP A 271 -11.81 -4.48 16.36
CA ASP A 271 -11.28 -5.80 16.70
C ASP A 271 -10.24 -5.67 17.83
N SER A 272 -10.38 -6.50 18.86
CA SER A 272 -9.42 -6.57 19.99
C SER A 272 -7.97 -6.85 19.57
N ALA A 273 -7.75 -7.52 18.43
CA ALA A 273 -6.42 -7.78 17.89
C ALA A 273 -5.71 -6.49 17.42
N SER A 274 -6.46 -5.41 17.20
CA SER A 274 -5.93 -4.13 16.71
C SER A 274 -5.28 -3.27 17.79
N GLU A 275 -5.51 -3.55 19.09
CA GLU A 275 -5.05 -2.70 20.20
C GLU A 275 -3.52 -2.47 20.16
N ALA A 276 -2.75 -3.52 19.87
CA ALA A 276 -1.30 -3.43 19.78
C ALA A 276 -0.83 -2.66 18.54
N LEU A 277 -1.58 -2.71 17.43
CA LEU A 277 -1.30 -1.93 16.21
C LEU A 277 -1.58 -0.45 16.47
N LYS A 278 -2.76 -0.15 17.03
CA LYS A 278 -3.17 1.20 17.41
C LYS A 278 -2.11 1.88 18.29
N ALA A 279 -1.67 1.21 19.35
CA ALA A 279 -0.63 1.72 20.23
C ALA A 279 0.70 2.00 19.50
N ARG A 280 0.99 1.26 18.40
CA ARG A 280 2.20 1.47 17.60
C ARG A 280 2.11 2.71 16.72
N TYR A 281 0.97 2.91 16.06
CA TYR A 281 0.71 4.13 15.29
C TYR A 281 0.66 5.36 16.21
N GLU A 282 -0.04 5.29 17.35
CA GLU A 282 -0.07 6.38 18.34
C GLU A 282 1.32 6.75 18.84
N LYS A 283 2.19 5.75 19.08
CA LYS A 283 3.59 6.00 19.43
C LYS A 283 4.33 6.70 18.29
N ALA A 284 4.20 6.25 17.04
CA ALA A 284 4.85 6.89 15.91
C ALA A 284 4.38 8.35 15.73
N ILE A 285 3.08 8.61 15.87
CA ILE A 285 2.53 9.97 15.87
C ILE A 285 3.15 10.78 17.01
N ALA A 286 3.20 10.26 18.24
CA ALA A 286 3.82 10.96 19.36
C ALA A 286 5.32 11.25 19.13
N ASP A 287 6.06 10.32 18.54
CA ASP A 287 7.48 10.50 18.21
C ASP A 287 7.66 11.60 17.15
N THR A 288 6.79 11.64 16.13
CA THR A 288 6.80 12.74 15.14
C THR A 288 6.43 14.10 15.74
N HIS A 289 5.55 14.14 16.74
CA HIS A 289 5.22 15.38 17.46
C HIS A 289 6.38 15.81 18.36
N ALA A 290 7.10 14.85 18.95
CA ALA A 290 8.26 15.11 19.80
C ALA A 290 9.51 15.56 19.03
N SER A 291 9.63 15.29 17.73
CA SER A 291 10.75 15.76 16.90
C SER A 291 10.78 17.29 16.71
N GLY A 292 9.66 17.97 17.01
CA GLY A 292 9.53 19.41 16.78
C GLY A 292 9.22 19.78 15.32
N LEU A 293 8.83 18.80 14.50
CA LEU A 293 8.38 18.97 13.12
C LEU A 293 7.11 19.84 13.04
N PHE A 294 6.20 19.64 13.97
CA PHE A 294 4.88 20.26 13.93
C PHE A 294 4.82 21.60 14.63
N ALA A 295 4.07 22.50 14.02
CA ALA A 295 3.81 23.83 14.54
C ALA A 295 2.39 23.87 15.11
N ASP A 296 2.17 24.77 16.06
CA ASP A 296 0.80 25.22 16.35
C ASP A 296 0.15 25.71 15.04
N GLN A 297 -1.14 25.41 14.84
CA GLN A 297 -1.84 25.69 13.58
C GLN A 297 -1.81 27.18 13.21
N ASP A 298 -1.81 28.09 14.18
CA ASP A 298 -1.70 29.54 14.01
C ASP A 298 -0.32 30.00 13.51
N LYS A 299 0.69 29.14 13.58
CA LYS A 299 2.07 29.40 13.13
C LYS A 299 2.47 28.53 11.93
N ALA A 300 1.53 27.75 11.40
CA ALA A 300 1.77 26.84 10.30
C ALA A 300 2.09 27.61 9.02
N THR A 301 3.14 27.20 8.33
CA THR A 301 3.46 27.68 6.98
C THR A 301 3.36 26.55 5.94
N ALA A 302 3.20 25.32 6.40
CA ALA A 302 3.05 24.13 5.59
C ALA A 302 2.07 23.15 6.26
N LEU A 303 1.54 22.24 5.45
CA LEU A 303 0.79 21.06 5.86
C LEU A 303 1.54 19.84 5.34
N ILE A 304 1.78 18.88 6.21
CA ILE A 304 2.55 17.67 5.93
C ILE A 304 1.67 16.47 6.24
N TRP A 305 1.73 15.42 5.44
CA TRP A 305 1.05 14.17 5.75
C TRP A 305 1.46 13.59 7.12
N GLY A 306 0.46 13.16 7.88
CA GLY A 306 0.65 12.39 9.10
C GLY A 306 1.38 11.07 8.82
N VAL A 307 2.17 10.62 9.79
CA VAL A 307 3.01 9.40 9.70
C VAL A 307 2.20 8.12 9.58
N GLU A 308 0.92 8.15 9.95
CA GLU A 308 -0.02 7.05 9.86
C GLU A 308 -0.57 6.82 8.45
N ASN A 309 -0.45 7.81 7.55
CA ASN A 309 -0.76 7.62 6.14
C ASN A 309 0.22 6.64 5.49
N PHE A 310 -0.10 6.17 4.28
CA PHE A 310 0.79 5.26 3.55
C PHE A 310 2.00 5.97 2.95
N ASP A 311 3.08 5.23 2.70
CA ASP A 311 4.32 5.79 2.16
C ASP A 311 4.28 5.81 0.62
N PHE A 312 4.14 7.01 0.04
CA PHE A 312 4.42 7.21 -1.37
C PHE A 312 5.94 7.39 -1.51
N LEU A 313 6.62 6.44 -2.18
CA LEU A 313 8.07 6.42 -2.47
C LEU A 313 8.64 7.73 -3.08
N THR A 314 7.79 8.69 -3.45
CA THR A 314 8.14 10.05 -3.87
C THR A 314 7.44 11.09 -2.98
N MET A 315 8.20 11.73 -2.08
CA MET A 315 7.74 12.71 -1.07
C MET A 315 7.15 14.01 -1.60
N VAL A 316 6.77 14.07 -2.87
CA VAL A 316 6.15 15.26 -3.44
C VAL A 316 4.66 15.31 -3.10
N LYS A 317 4.00 14.16 -2.94
CA LYS A 317 2.59 14.11 -2.54
C LYS A 317 2.45 14.32 -1.03
N GLY A 318 1.45 15.12 -0.61
CA GLY A 318 1.14 15.32 0.81
C GLY A 318 1.92 16.41 1.54
N ASN A 319 2.66 17.28 0.83
CA ASN A 319 3.40 18.41 1.41
C ASN A 319 2.98 19.73 0.77
N TYR A 320 2.13 20.51 1.43
CA TYR A 320 1.56 21.73 0.83
C TYR A 320 1.99 22.98 1.61
N ALA A 321 2.11 24.12 0.91
CA ALA A 321 2.17 25.40 1.62
C ALA A 321 0.80 25.69 2.22
N TYR A 322 0.77 26.25 3.44
CA TYR A 322 -0.48 26.53 4.14
C TYR A 322 -1.41 27.43 3.29
N ASP A 323 -0.86 28.48 2.68
CA ASP A 323 -1.58 29.44 1.83
C ASP A 323 -2.05 28.86 0.48
N ASP A 324 -1.55 27.68 0.09
CA ASP A 324 -2.07 26.98 -1.09
C ASP A 324 -3.35 26.18 -0.78
N VAL A 325 -3.57 25.84 0.50
CA VAL A 325 -4.77 25.15 0.95
C VAL A 325 -5.79 26.13 1.51
N PHE A 326 -5.37 27.03 2.39
CA PHE A 326 -6.24 28.00 3.04
C PHE A 326 -6.09 29.41 2.44
N PRO A 327 -7.16 30.23 2.37
CA PRO A 327 -8.53 29.89 2.75
C PRO A 327 -9.19 28.94 1.73
N LEU A 328 -9.98 28.00 2.23
CA LEU A 328 -10.70 27.03 1.40
C LEU A 328 -11.67 27.74 0.46
N ILE A 329 -11.83 27.16 -0.73
CA ILE A 329 -12.80 27.60 -1.74
C ILE A 329 -13.88 26.53 -1.94
N ARG A 330 -15.00 26.90 -2.56
CA ARG A 330 -16.10 25.98 -2.89
C ARG A 330 -16.08 25.69 -4.38
N ILE A 331 -16.02 24.42 -4.77
CA ILE A 331 -16.04 23.99 -6.18
C ILE A 331 -17.10 22.90 -6.39
N PRO A 332 -17.67 22.76 -7.60
CA PRO A 332 -18.65 21.72 -7.88
C PRO A 332 -18.02 20.33 -8.01
N PHE A 333 -18.69 19.33 -7.45
CA PHE A 333 -18.43 17.90 -7.64
C PHE A 333 -19.78 17.18 -7.68
N GLU A 334 -20.09 16.51 -8.79
CA GLU A 334 -21.37 15.80 -8.99
C GLU A 334 -22.62 16.68 -8.74
N GLY A 335 -22.52 17.97 -9.08
CA GLY A 335 -23.61 18.94 -8.93
C GLY A 335 -23.74 19.57 -7.54
N HIS A 336 -22.90 19.20 -6.57
CA HIS A 336 -22.87 19.79 -5.23
C HIS A 336 -21.58 20.59 -5.02
N LEU A 337 -21.63 21.63 -4.18
CA LEU A 337 -20.43 22.39 -3.83
C LEU A 337 -19.70 21.69 -2.69
N CYS A 338 -18.40 21.51 -2.80
CA CYS A 338 -17.54 20.95 -1.73
C CYS A 338 -16.36 21.90 -1.47
N TYR A 339 -15.76 21.80 -0.28
CA TYR A 339 -14.53 22.53 0.01
C TYR A 339 -13.33 21.98 -0.76
N ALA A 340 -12.50 22.87 -1.30
CA ALA A 340 -11.27 22.54 -2.00
C ALA A 340 -10.15 23.52 -1.60
N PRO A 341 -8.88 23.16 -1.85
CA PRO A 341 -7.73 24.02 -1.60
C PRO A 341 -7.81 25.34 -2.37
N HIS A 342 -7.31 26.43 -1.77
CA HIS A 342 -7.24 27.76 -2.38
C HIS A 342 -6.60 27.74 -3.78
N ASN A 343 -5.48 27.02 -3.91
CA ASN A 343 -4.72 26.85 -5.14
C ASN A 343 -4.80 25.41 -5.67
N ALA A 344 -6.02 24.87 -5.82
CA ALA A 344 -6.28 23.50 -6.26
C ALA A 344 -5.43 23.03 -7.46
N GLU A 345 -5.35 23.82 -8.54
CA GLU A 345 -4.55 23.44 -9.72
C GLU A 345 -3.05 23.28 -9.43
N LYS A 346 -2.52 24.05 -8.48
CA LYS A 346 -1.11 23.97 -8.08
C LYS A 346 -0.85 22.67 -7.32
N LEU A 347 -1.75 22.28 -6.42
CA LEU A 347 -1.67 20.99 -5.73
C LEU A 347 -1.78 19.83 -6.72
N LEU A 348 -2.70 19.90 -7.68
CA LEU A 348 -2.80 18.89 -8.73
C LEU A 348 -1.54 18.80 -9.59
N ALA A 349 -0.94 19.93 -9.95
CA ALA A 349 0.33 19.94 -10.69
C ALA A 349 1.49 19.36 -9.88
N GLN A 350 1.53 19.58 -8.57
CA GLN A 350 2.51 18.97 -7.67
C GLN A 350 2.32 17.45 -7.58
N SER A 351 1.08 16.97 -7.47
CA SER A 351 0.77 15.55 -7.28
C SER A 351 0.81 14.74 -8.57
N TYR A 352 0.45 15.32 -9.72
CA TYR A 352 0.26 14.59 -10.99
C TYR A 352 1.12 15.12 -12.15
N GLY A 353 1.85 16.23 -11.99
CA GLY A 353 2.57 16.86 -13.10
C GLY A 353 1.60 17.52 -14.08
N ASP A 354 1.54 17.05 -15.33
CA ASP A 354 0.48 17.46 -16.26
C ASP A 354 -0.83 16.77 -15.87
N TYR A 355 -1.57 17.36 -14.92
CA TYR A 355 -2.85 16.83 -14.45
C TYR A 355 -3.95 16.80 -15.54
N LEU A 356 -3.72 17.46 -16.69
CA LEU A 356 -4.56 17.39 -17.88
C LEU A 356 -4.03 16.40 -18.93
N ALA A 357 -3.04 15.57 -18.59
CA ALA A 357 -2.66 14.42 -19.40
C ALA A 357 -3.66 13.27 -19.25
N VAL A 358 -3.76 12.45 -20.29
CA VAL A 358 -4.52 11.20 -20.24
C VAL A 358 -3.70 10.19 -19.43
N PRO A 359 -4.21 9.64 -18.32
CA PRO A 359 -3.41 8.77 -17.48
C PRO A 359 -3.15 7.41 -18.15
N HIS A 360 -2.01 6.78 -17.84
CA HIS A 360 -1.61 5.50 -18.41
C HIS A 360 -2.39 4.31 -17.82
N ASP A 361 -2.95 4.49 -16.62
CA ASP A 361 -3.58 3.46 -15.80
C ASP A 361 -5.12 3.45 -15.89
N ILE A 362 -5.73 4.11 -16.89
CA ILE A 362 -7.20 4.16 -17.09
C ILE A 362 -7.87 2.78 -17.01
N ARG A 363 -7.16 1.72 -17.44
CA ARG A 363 -7.69 0.34 -17.46
C ARG A 363 -7.29 -0.50 -16.25
N THR A 364 -6.33 -0.04 -15.46
CA THR A 364 -5.73 -0.80 -14.35
C THR A 364 -5.92 -0.12 -13.01
N HIS A 365 -6.76 0.92 -12.96
CA HIS A 365 -7.09 1.62 -11.74
C HIS A 365 -7.66 0.64 -10.71
N TYR A 366 -7.12 0.71 -9.49
CA TYR A 366 -7.51 -0.16 -8.39
C TYR A 366 -8.98 0.07 -8.02
N LYS A 367 -9.65 -0.97 -7.52
CA LYS A 367 -11.05 -0.87 -7.09
C LYS A 367 -11.08 -0.87 -5.57
N HIS A 368 -11.47 0.26 -4.98
CA HIS A 368 -11.44 0.47 -3.54
C HIS A 368 -12.65 -0.16 -2.85
N ILE A 369 -13.76 -0.31 -3.58
CA ILE A 369 -14.95 -1.03 -3.11
C ILE A 369 -14.92 -2.46 -3.64
N ASP A 370 -15.18 -3.42 -2.74
CA ASP A 370 -15.28 -4.83 -3.08
C ASP A 370 -16.40 -5.05 -4.11
N GLN A 371 -15.99 -5.39 -5.33
CA GLN A 371 -16.91 -5.57 -6.45
C GLN A 371 -17.89 -6.73 -6.21
N THR A 372 -17.54 -7.71 -5.38
CA THR A 372 -18.45 -8.81 -5.06
C THR A 372 -19.67 -8.35 -4.26
N LEU A 373 -19.52 -7.33 -3.41
CA LEU A 373 -20.63 -6.70 -2.71
C LEU A 373 -21.50 -5.88 -3.66
N VAL A 374 -20.89 -5.22 -4.63
CA VAL A 374 -21.62 -4.36 -5.57
C VAL A 374 -22.41 -5.19 -6.58
N ASP A 375 -21.90 -6.35 -6.97
CA ASP A 375 -22.55 -7.25 -7.90
C ASP A 375 -23.73 -8.03 -7.27
N ASP A 376 -23.88 -7.98 -5.96
CA ASP A 376 -25.01 -8.56 -5.23
C ASP A 376 -26.33 -7.78 -5.46
N GLU A 377 -27.40 -8.49 -5.81
CA GLU A 377 -28.69 -7.89 -6.19
C GLU A 377 -29.36 -7.16 -5.02
N ASP A 378 -29.26 -7.70 -3.80
CA ASP A 378 -29.84 -7.09 -2.60
C ASP A 378 -29.11 -5.77 -2.30
N THR A 379 -27.79 -5.76 -2.41
CA THR A 379 -26.97 -4.56 -2.25
C THR A 379 -27.33 -3.50 -3.30
N GLN A 380 -27.52 -3.87 -4.57
CA GLN A 380 -27.95 -2.94 -5.61
C GLN A 380 -29.33 -2.33 -5.31
N GLU A 381 -30.29 -3.12 -4.79
CA GLU A 381 -31.60 -2.60 -4.39
C GLU A 381 -31.49 -1.57 -3.26
N ILE A 382 -30.62 -1.84 -2.27
CA ILE A 382 -30.33 -0.94 -1.15
C ILE A 382 -29.72 0.38 -1.66
N LEU A 383 -28.71 0.31 -2.53
CA LEU A 383 -28.07 1.50 -3.11
C LEU A 383 -29.07 2.33 -3.93
N HIS A 384 -29.91 1.69 -4.74
CA HIS A 384 -30.96 2.38 -5.47
C HIS A 384 -32.00 3.01 -4.56
N LYS A 385 -32.31 2.38 -3.42
CA LYS A 385 -33.22 2.95 -2.42
C LYS A 385 -32.61 4.19 -1.76
N ALA A 386 -31.34 4.11 -1.35
CA ALA A 386 -30.61 5.25 -0.76
C ALA A 386 -30.64 6.49 -1.66
N LEU A 387 -30.43 6.31 -2.98
CA LEU A 387 -30.51 7.41 -3.95
C LEU A 387 -31.92 8.00 -4.12
N ARG A 388 -32.98 7.20 -3.98
CA ARG A 388 -34.35 7.70 -4.10
C ARG A 388 -34.76 8.52 -2.88
N GLU A 389 -34.35 8.08 -1.69
CA GLU A 389 -34.67 8.74 -0.43
C GLU A 389 -33.97 10.10 -0.27
N SER A 390 -32.81 10.30 -0.90
CA SER A 390 -32.09 11.57 -0.85
C SER A 390 -32.60 12.66 -1.82
N GLN A 391 -33.40 12.26 -2.81
CA GLN A 391 -34.01 13.14 -3.82
C GLN A 391 -35.44 13.57 -3.46
N ALA A 392 -36.04 12.95 -2.44
CA ALA A 392 -37.36 13.28 -1.90
C ALA A 392 -37.24 14.34 -0.78
#